data_AF-A0A396JEN7-F1
#
_entry.id   AF-A0A396JEN7-F1
#
_cell.length_a   1.000
_cell.length_b   1.000
_cell.length_c   1.000
_cell.angle_alpha   90.00
_cell.angle_beta   90.00
_cell.angle_gamma   90.00
#
_symmetry.space_group_name_H-M   'P 1'
#
loop_
_entity.id
_entity.type
_entity.pdbx_description
1 polymer ?
#
loop_
_entity_poly.entity_id
_entity_poly.type
_entity_poly.pdbx_seq_one_letter_code
_entity_poly.pdbx_strand_id
1 'polypeptide(L)'
;MDPPNQKPLEIHFVTTTDSPEFTHLTRSLTQTSLVGLDAEWKPVRTHQNSFPTVSLLQIACQLGDDEVVFLLDLISLPLSSIWEPLREMLVSADILKLGFRFKQDLVYLSSTFCEQGCNPGFDKVEPYLDITSVYNHLQFKKNGRIASKQNKSLSTICGELLGITLSKELQCSDWSQRPLTEEQMTYAAMDAHCLLGIFKVFQATVAKEGELVNKTNILSIRSANLGLKELFRKHDTSDKVHSTQFCEALAIVQATSCSDVVRVISSAGAVIQKSSCRDTKPMDEFLLKIVRKHGDRILLKESDRAPKTSKKKRKKQLPINGIPKEKHLENFDEWQGTAPWDPLVGGDGFPKFLCDVMVEGLAKHLRCVGIDAAVPSSKKPEPRELITKAQKEKRVLLTRDAKLLRHDYQIYKVKSLLKNEQLLEIIETFQLNINEDQLMSRCTKCNGRFIQKPLSTEEAIEAAKGFQKIPNCLFNKNLEFWQCMDCHQLYWEGTQYHNAVQKFVDICKLSD
;
A
#
# COMPACT_ATOMS: atom_id res chain seq x y z
N MET A 1 -2.83 -26.08 21.64
CA MET A 1 -1.70 -25.17 21.83
C MET A 1 -2.14 -23.84 21.27
N ASP A 2 -2.44 -22.90 22.15
CA ASP A 2 -2.72 -21.53 21.76
C ASP A 2 -1.53 -20.97 20.96
N PRO A 3 -1.77 -20.13 19.94
CA PRO A 3 -0.67 -19.46 19.25
C PRO A 3 0.14 -18.66 20.27
N PRO A 4 1.47 -18.57 20.11
CA PRO A 4 2.31 -17.82 21.04
C PRO A 4 1.74 -16.41 21.17
N ASN A 5 1.53 -16.00 22.43
CA ASN A 5 0.99 -14.73 22.87
C ASN A 5 1.78 -13.57 22.20
N GLN A 6 1.36 -13.14 21.02
CA GLN A 6 1.94 -11.99 20.33
C GLN A 6 1.49 -10.75 21.09
N LYS A 7 2.45 -10.03 21.67
CA LYS A 7 2.21 -8.74 22.30
C LYS A 7 1.46 -7.85 21.28
N PRO A 8 0.33 -7.24 21.66
CA PRO A 8 -0.43 -6.40 20.74
C PRO A 8 0.46 -5.25 20.26
N LEU A 9 0.29 -4.88 18.98
CA LEU A 9 1.03 -3.76 18.39
C LEU A 9 0.69 -2.48 19.14
N GLU A 10 1.71 -1.79 19.64
CA GLU A 10 1.54 -0.55 20.38
C GLU A 10 1.39 0.63 19.40
N ILE A 11 0.20 1.24 19.37
CA ILE A 11 -0.15 2.35 18.47
C ILE A 11 -0.42 3.61 19.31
N HIS A 12 0.32 4.69 19.02
CA HIS A 12 0.17 5.99 19.67
C HIS A 12 -0.36 7.03 18.68
N PHE A 13 -1.47 7.68 19.01
CA PHE A 13 -2.04 8.76 18.20
C PHE A 13 -1.59 10.12 18.73
N VAL A 14 -0.86 10.87 17.93
CA VAL A 14 -0.21 12.12 18.33
C VAL A 14 -0.97 13.30 17.74
N THR A 15 -1.66 14.07 18.58
CA THR A 15 -2.51 15.20 18.15
C THR A 15 -2.02 16.57 18.65
N THR A 16 -1.21 16.60 19.71
CA THR A 16 -0.64 17.83 20.28
C THR A 16 0.80 17.60 20.76
N THR A 17 1.59 18.67 20.85
CA THR A 17 3.00 18.61 21.30
C THR A 17 3.17 18.47 22.80
N ASP A 18 2.11 18.72 23.57
CA ASP A 18 2.14 18.61 25.04
C ASP A 18 1.71 17.23 25.54
N SER A 19 1.47 16.28 24.62
CA SER A 19 0.95 14.96 24.93
C SER A 19 2.05 13.98 25.36
N PRO A 20 1.72 12.97 26.20
CA PRO A 20 2.65 11.89 26.51
C PRO A 20 3.07 11.11 25.25
N GLU A 21 2.19 10.99 24.26
CA GLU A 21 2.49 10.34 22.97
C GLU A 21 3.53 11.13 22.17
N PHE A 22 3.48 12.47 22.19
CA PHE A 22 4.52 13.30 21.55
C PHE A 22 5.87 13.19 22.27
N THR A 23 5.84 13.16 23.60
CA THR A 23 7.04 12.91 24.41
C THR A 23 7.62 11.52 24.09
N HIS A 24 6.76 10.52 23.93
CA HIS A 24 7.16 9.17 23.56
C HIS A 24 7.73 9.12 22.13
N LEU A 25 7.11 9.79 21.17
CA LEU A 25 7.62 9.93 19.80
C LEU A 25 9.03 10.51 19.81
N THR A 26 9.22 11.67 20.44
CA THR A 26 10.50 12.39 20.43
C THR A 26 11.63 11.57 21.08
N ARG A 27 11.34 10.84 22.16
CA ARG A 27 12.27 9.89 22.77
C ARG A 27 12.53 8.68 21.88
N SER A 28 11.52 8.13 21.24
CA SER A 28 11.67 6.97 20.34
C SER A 28 12.57 7.32 19.15
N LEU A 29 12.46 8.53 18.61
CA LEU A 29 13.30 9.02 17.51
C LEU A 29 14.78 9.16 17.88
N THR A 30 15.13 9.33 19.17
CA THR A 30 16.54 9.33 19.59
C THR A 30 17.08 7.93 19.88
N GLN A 31 16.20 6.96 20.15
CA GLN A 31 16.59 5.60 20.55
C GLN A 31 16.53 4.58 19.41
N THR A 32 15.79 4.88 18.35
CA THR A 32 15.66 4.00 17.20
C THR A 32 16.78 4.22 16.18
N SER A 33 17.17 3.15 15.49
CA SER A 33 18.08 3.17 14.35
C SER A 33 17.38 2.76 13.04
N LEU A 34 16.08 2.43 13.09
CA LEU A 34 15.30 1.93 11.97
C LEU A 34 13.84 2.37 12.09
N VAL A 35 13.35 3.05 11.06
CA VAL A 35 11.95 3.49 10.99
C VAL A 35 11.27 3.05 9.69
N GLY A 36 10.00 2.69 9.76
CA GLY A 36 9.09 2.57 8.62
C GLY A 36 8.24 3.83 8.47
N LEU A 37 8.12 4.34 7.24
CA LEU A 37 7.39 5.56 6.92
C LEU A 37 6.30 5.29 5.89
N ASP A 38 5.13 5.87 6.14
CA ASP A 38 4.01 5.97 5.21
C ASP A 38 3.26 7.29 5.45
N ALA A 39 2.36 7.69 4.55
CA ALA A 39 1.53 8.87 4.75
C ALA A 39 0.14 8.72 4.11
N GLU A 40 -0.87 9.38 4.69
CA GLU A 40 -2.25 9.36 4.18
C GLU A 40 -2.80 10.77 3.94
N TRP A 41 -3.57 10.91 2.88
CA TRP A 41 -4.20 12.18 2.47
C TRP A 41 -5.59 11.94 1.90
N LYS A 42 -6.45 12.96 1.99
CA LYS A 42 -7.76 12.92 1.34
C LYS A 42 -7.59 12.78 -0.18
N PRO A 43 -8.21 11.80 -0.84
CA PRO A 43 -8.19 11.72 -2.30
C PRO A 43 -8.81 12.98 -2.95
N VAL A 44 -8.05 13.67 -3.78
CA VAL A 44 -8.50 14.89 -4.47
C VAL A 44 -9.20 14.53 -5.79
N ARG A 45 -10.46 14.96 -5.95
CA ARG A 45 -11.37 14.54 -7.03
C ARG A 45 -11.32 15.42 -8.29
N THR A 46 -10.68 16.59 -8.27
CA THR A 46 -10.61 17.56 -9.39
C THR A 46 -9.16 17.95 -9.72
N HIS A 47 -8.93 18.50 -10.92
CA HIS A 47 -7.64 19.08 -11.30
C HIS A 47 -7.35 20.32 -10.45
N GLN A 48 -6.76 20.13 -9.28
CA GLN A 48 -6.23 21.22 -8.48
C GLN A 48 -4.81 21.55 -8.95
N ASN A 49 -4.49 22.85 -8.90
CA ASN A 49 -3.13 23.34 -9.17
C ASN A 49 -2.19 23.18 -7.97
N SER A 50 -2.65 22.55 -6.88
CA SER A 50 -1.93 22.27 -5.64
C SER A 50 -1.79 20.76 -5.42
N PHE A 51 -0.82 20.38 -4.58
CA PHE A 51 -0.69 19.00 -4.14
C PHE A 51 -1.75 18.68 -3.06
N PRO A 52 -2.14 17.40 -2.89
CA PRO A 52 -2.94 16.98 -1.75
C PRO A 52 -2.22 17.31 -0.43
N THR A 53 -2.98 17.80 0.55
CA THR A 53 -2.51 17.99 1.93
C THR A 53 -2.44 16.64 2.64
N VAL A 54 -1.30 16.33 3.24
CA VAL A 54 -1.13 15.11 4.06
C VAL A 54 -1.87 15.29 5.38
N SER A 55 -2.76 14.35 5.67
CA SER A 55 -3.60 14.38 6.89
C SER A 55 -2.98 13.61 8.04
N LEU A 56 -2.24 12.53 7.74
CA LEU A 56 -1.67 11.61 8.73
C LEU A 56 -0.29 11.15 8.25
N LEU A 57 0.70 11.16 9.14
CA LEU A 57 2.03 10.59 8.90
C LEU A 57 2.25 9.42 9.85
N GLN A 58 2.63 8.26 9.32
CA GLN A 58 2.89 7.08 10.13
C GLN A 58 4.40 6.84 10.28
N ILE A 59 4.82 6.59 11.51
CA ILE A 59 6.22 6.30 11.84
C ILE A 59 6.25 5.04 12.72
N ALA A 60 6.69 3.93 12.14
CA ALA A 60 6.95 2.70 12.88
C ALA A 60 8.41 2.65 13.33
N CYS A 61 8.68 2.58 14.64
CA CYS A 61 10.03 2.57 15.20
C CYS A 61 10.39 1.18 15.74
N GLN A 62 11.62 0.73 15.47
CA GLN A 62 12.22 -0.43 16.15
C GLN A 62 12.99 0.05 17.39
N LEU A 63 12.61 -0.42 18.58
CA LEU A 63 13.20 -0.05 19.88
C LEU A 63 13.71 -1.29 20.61
N GLY A 64 14.93 -1.72 20.30
CA GLY A 64 15.43 -3.01 20.81
C GLY A 64 14.59 -4.14 20.22
N ASP A 65 13.98 -4.96 21.07
CA ASP A 65 13.07 -6.04 20.64
C ASP A 65 11.62 -5.58 20.45
N ASP A 66 11.27 -4.38 20.94
CA ASP A 66 9.91 -3.82 20.84
C ASP A 66 9.72 -3.01 19.54
N GLU A 67 8.48 -2.97 19.06
CA GLU A 67 8.05 -2.18 17.92
C GLU A 67 6.87 -1.29 18.35
N VAL A 68 6.92 -0.01 17.96
CA VAL A 68 5.88 0.97 18.28
C VAL A 68 5.55 1.77 17.03
N VAL A 69 4.27 2.13 16.87
CA VAL A 69 3.81 2.95 15.73
C VAL A 69 3.21 4.25 16.22
N PHE A 70 3.69 5.36 15.67
CA PHE A 70 3.14 6.69 15.90
C PHE A 70 2.32 7.13 14.69
N LEU A 71 1.09 7.55 14.94
CA LEU A 71 0.18 8.14 13.97
C LEU A 71 0.09 9.64 14.26
N LEU A 72 0.82 10.45 13.48
CA LEU A 72 0.88 11.91 13.67
C LEU A 72 -0.26 12.57 12.92
N ASP A 73 -1.22 13.13 13.65
CA ASP A 73 -2.32 13.90 13.09
C ASP A 73 -1.84 15.28 12.65
N LEU A 74 -1.46 15.40 11.37
CA LEU A 74 -0.95 16.64 10.80
C LEU A 74 -2.02 17.73 10.65
N ILE A 75 -3.30 17.39 10.81
CA ILE A 75 -4.39 18.37 10.84
C ILE A 75 -4.45 19.05 12.21
N SER A 76 -4.24 18.29 13.28
CA SER A 76 -4.31 18.78 14.66
C SER A 76 -3.00 19.36 15.17
N LEU A 77 -1.85 18.83 14.72
CA LEU A 77 -0.53 19.24 15.20
C LEU A 77 -0.08 20.60 14.64
N PRO A 78 0.57 21.44 15.46
CA PRO A 78 1.27 22.62 14.96
C PRO A 78 2.51 22.20 14.15
N LEU A 79 2.43 22.29 12.83
CA LEU A 79 3.49 21.79 11.92
C LEU A 79 4.86 22.41 12.19
N SER A 80 4.92 23.68 12.59
CA SER A 80 6.16 24.36 12.97
C SER A 80 6.91 23.67 14.11
N SER A 81 6.18 23.07 15.04
CA SER A 81 6.77 22.44 16.23
C SER A 81 7.30 21.03 15.94
N ILE A 82 6.75 20.35 14.94
CA ILE A 82 7.14 18.98 14.56
C ILE A 82 8.07 18.94 13.35
N TRP A 83 8.20 20.04 12.60
CA TRP A 83 9.01 20.11 11.39
C TRP A 83 10.48 19.77 11.64
N GLU A 84 11.13 20.39 12.63
CA GLU A 84 12.55 20.13 12.92
C GLU A 84 12.79 18.67 13.38
N PRO A 85 12.03 18.11 14.36
CA PRO A 85 12.17 16.69 14.73
C PRO A 85 12.02 15.72 13.54
N LEU A 86 11.06 15.95 12.65
CA LEU A 86 10.85 15.11 11.47
C LEU A 86 12.00 15.28 10.46
N ARG A 87 12.44 16.52 10.24
CA ARG A 87 13.55 16.83 9.34
C ARG A 87 14.83 16.16 9.80
N GLU A 88 15.16 16.28 11.09
CA GLU A 88 16.31 15.62 11.72
C GLU A 88 16.24 14.10 11.52
N MET A 89 15.08 13.46 11.77
CA MET A 89 14.90 12.01 11.55
C MET A 89 15.13 11.63 10.08
N LEU A 90 14.53 12.35 9.13
CA LEU A 90 14.59 12.05 7.71
C LEU A 90 16.02 12.13 7.14
N VAL A 91 16.89 12.97 7.70
CA VAL A 91 18.29 13.12 7.25
C VAL A 91 19.33 12.52 8.20
N SER A 92 18.92 11.99 9.36
CA SER A 92 19.85 11.39 10.31
C SER A 92 20.56 10.19 9.70
N ALA A 93 21.90 10.23 9.73
CA ALA A 93 22.75 9.13 9.30
C ALA A 93 22.69 7.91 10.24
N ASP A 94 22.08 8.06 11.42
CA ASP A 94 21.94 7.00 12.43
C ASP A 94 20.62 6.25 12.32
N ILE A 95 19.69 6.73 11.49
CA ILE A 95 18.36 6.14 11.33
C ILE A 95 18.17 5.70 9.88
N LEU A 96 18.00 4.41 9.65
CA LEU A 96 17.57 3.88 8.35
C LEU A 96 16.06 4.09 8.17
N LYS A 97 15.68 4.77 7.07
CA LYS A 97 14.27 4.97 6.70
C LYS A 97 13.83 3.91 5.69
N LEU A 98 12.79 3.16 6.01
CA LEU A 98 12.11 2.26 5.11
C LEU A 98 10.87 2.94 4.54
N GLY A 99 10.56 2.67 3.28
CA GLY A 99 9.28 3.10 2.69
C GLY A 99 8.94 2.30 1.45
N PHE A 100 7.70 2.40 1.00
CA PHE A 100 7.25 1.79 -0.25
C PHE A 100 6.95 2.88 -1.27
N ARG A 101 7.92 3.18 -2.15
CA ARG A 101 7.81 4.26 -3.17
C ARG A 101 7.56 5.65 -2.57
N PHE A 102 8.16 5.91 -1.41
CA PHE A 102 7.92 7.06 -0.53
C PHE A 102 8.22 8.44 -1.14
N LYS A 103 8.79 8.52 -2.36
CA LYS A 103 9.09 9.81 -3.00
C LYS A 103 7.82 10.65 -3.20
N GLN A 104 6.69 10.02 -3.53
CA GLN A 104 5.45 10.76 -3.79
C GLN A 104 4.89 11.36 -2.49
N ASP A 105 4.95 10.59 -1.43
CA ASP A 105 4.57 10.93 -0.06
C ASP A 105 5.41 12.11 0.43
N LEU A 106 6.74 12.05 0.23
CA LEU A 106 7.65 13.14 0.57
C LEU A 106 7.32 14.44 -0.16
N VAL A 107 6.91 14.38 -1.44
CA VAL A 107 6.49 15.57 -2.21
C VAL A 107 5.26 16.22 -1.55
N TYR A 108 4.24 15.43 -1.22
CA TYR A 108 3.01 15.94 -0.61
C TYR A 108 3.26 16.44 0.81
N LEU A 109 4.07 15.71 1.58
CA LEU A 109 4.47 16.09 2.93
C LEU A 109 5.25 17.42 2.90
N SER A 110 6.23 17.56 2.01
CA SER A 110 6.97 18.81 1.86
C SER A 110 6.06 19.96 1.45
N SER A 111 5.10 19.75 0.53
CA SER A 111 4.14 20.79 0.14
C SER A 111 3.28 21.22 1.33
N THR A 112 2.77 20.26 2.08
CA THR A 112 1.92 20.48 3.27
C THR A 112 2.63 21.36 4.30
N PHE A 113 3.90 21.09 4.58
CA PHE A 113 4.69 21.88 5.52
C PHE A 113 5.05 23.27 4.97
N CYS A 114 5.41 23.38 3.70
CA CYS A 114 5.69 24.67 3.07
C CYS A 114 4.46 25.61 3.07
N GLU A 115 3.27 25.08 2.78
CA GLU A 115 2.00 25.83 2.80
C GLU A 115 1.67 26.40 4.18
N GLN A 116 2.15 25.75 5.24
CA GLN A 116 2.01 26.18 6.64
C GLN A 116 3.24 26.95 7.16
N GLY A 117 4.07 27.49 6.26
CA GLY A 117 5.19 28.37 6.60
C GLY A 117 6.51 27.66 6.96
N CYS A 118 6.55 26.33 6.97
CA CYS A 118 7.75 25.55 7.28
C CYS A 118 8.63 25.36 6.02
N ASN A 119 9.30 26.41 5.58
CA ASN A 119 10.16 26.38 4.39
C ASN A 119 11.59 25.92 4.73
N PRO A 120 12.26 25.10 3.89
CA PRO A 120 11.86 24.66 2.55
C PRO A 120 11.07 23.33 2.52
N GLY A 121 10.40 22.96 3.62
CA GLY A 121 9.72 21.68 3.76
C GLY A 121 10.70 20.53 3.97
N PHE A 122 10.57 19.46 3.20
CA PHE A 122 11.46 18.30 3.22
C PHE A 122 11.97 18.01 1.81
N ASP A 123 13.28 18.07 1.61
CA ASP A 123 13.89 17.88 0.29
C ASP A 123 14.70 16.59 0.19
N LYS A 124 14.91 15.91 1.32
CA LYS A 124 15.89 14.83 1.43
C LYS A 124 15.49 13.76 2.44
N VAL A 125 15.71 12.49 2.07
CA VAL A 125 15.63 11.34 2.98
C VAL A 125 16.84 10.46 2.76
N GLU A 126 17.72 10.34 3.75
CA GLU A 126 18.86 9.44 3.70
C GLU A 126 19.34 9.06 5.12
N PRO A 127 19.83 7.82 5.33
CA PRO A 127 19.79 6.70 4.40
C PRO A 127 18.36 6.13 4.25
N TYR A 128 17.99 5.77 3.03
CA TYR A 128 16.66 5.26 2.68
C TYR A 128 16.75 3.86 2.04
N LEU A 129 15.72 3.03 2.22
CA LEU A 129 15.62 1.74 1.57
C LEU A 129 14.19 1.50 1.06
N ASP A 130 14.03 1.42 -0.27
CA ASP A 130 12.73 1.13 -0.89
C ASP A 130 12.41 -0.37 -0.76
N ILE A 131 11.24 -0.69 -0.22
CA ILE A 131 10.73 -2.07 -0.12
C ILE A 131 10.64 -2.77 -1.48
N THR A 132 10.41 -2.04 -2.56
CA THR A 132 10.46 -2.57 -3.94
C THR A 132 11.86 -3.13 -4.26
N SER A 133 12.91 -2.42 -3.85
CA SER A 133 14.30 -2.85 -4.06
C SER A 133 14.65 -4.06 -3.21
N VAL A 134 14.21 -4.07 -1.95
CA VAL A 134 14.33 -5.22 -1.03
C VAL A 134 13.66 -6.45 -1.63
N TYR A 135 12.41 -6.33 -2.05
CA TYR A 135 11.64 -7.43 -2.61
C TYR A 135 12.30 -7.99 -3.88
N ASN A 136 12.73 -7.11 -4.81
CA ASN A 136 13.40 -7.54 -6.03
C ASN A 136 14.71 -8.30 -5.73
N HIS A 137 15.46 -7.87 -4.72
CA HIS A 137 16.66 -8.58 -4.27
C HIS A 137 16.33 -9.98 -3.77
N LEU A 138 15.33 -10.12 -2.89
CA LEU A 138 14.90 -11.41 -2.35
C LEU A 138 14.41 -12.37 -3.45
N GLN A 139 13.68 -11.85 -4.45
CA GLN A 139 13.20 -12.67 -5.57
C GLN A 139 14.32 -13.13 -6.50
N PHE A 140 15.29 -12.24 -6.79
CA PHE A 140 16.47 -12.62 -7.58
C PHE A 140 17.21 -13.78 -6.93
N LYS A 141 17.34 -13.78 -5.60
CA LYS A 141 17.99 -14.84 -4.83
C LYS A 141 17.20 -16.14 -4.80
N LYS A 142 15.88 -16.08 -4.65
CA LYS A 142 15.02 -17.28 -4.67
C LYS A 142 15.01 -17.98 -6.02
N ASN A 143 14.98 -17.23 -7.12
CA ASN A 143 14.69 -17.78 -8.45
C ASN A 143 15.90 -17.83 -9.40
N GLY A 144 17.06 -17.29 -9.01
CA GLY A 144 18.31 -17.31 -9.80
C GLY A 144 18.23 -16.57 -11.14
N ARG A 145 17.16 -15.80 -11.40
CA ARG A 145 16.91 -15.05 -12.62
C ARG A 145 16.49 -13.63 -12.28
N ILE A 146 16.89 -12.67 -13.10
CA ILE A 146 16.36 -11.31 -13.06
C ILE A 146 14.90 -11.39 -13.51
N ALA A 147 13.97 -11.51 -12.56
CA ALA A 147 12.57 -11.28 -12.86
C ALA A 147 12.44 -9.87 -13.43
N SER A 148 11.71 -9.70 -14.54
CA SER A 148 11.34 -8.36 -15.05
C SER A 148 10.84 -7.53 -13.87
N LYS A 149 11.35 -6.29 -13.67
CA LYS A 149 10.95 -5.40 -12.55
C LYS A 149 9.45 -5.53 -12.28
N GLN A 150 9.08 -6.25 -11.23
CA GLN A 150 7.68 -6.51 -10.93
C GLN A 150 7.16 -5.35 -10.10
N ASN A 151 6.17 -4.63 -10.63
CA ASN A 151 5.46 -3.57 -9.91
C ASN A 151 4.38 -4.19 -9.00
N LYS A 152 4.79 -4.97 -8.01
CA LYS A 152 3.87 -5.54 -7.00
C LYS A 152 3.46 -4.45 -6.01
N SER A 153 2.22 -4.56 -5.52
CA SER A 153 1.72 -3.71 -4.44
C SER A 153 2.25 -4.15 -3.08
N LEU A 154 2.29 -3.26 -2.09
CA LEU A 154 2.71 -3.57 -0.72
C LEU A 154 1.97 -4.78 -0.15
N SER A 155 0.63 -4.78 -0.19
CA SER A 155 -0.22 -5.92 0.19
C SER A 155 0.19 -7.25 -0.46
N THR A 156 0.59 -7.26 -1.74
CA THR A 156 1.09 -8.47 -2.41
C THR A 156 2.45 -8.90 -1.85
N ILE A 157 3.35 -7.94 -1.61
CA ILE A 157 4.68 -8.21 -1.03
C ILE A 157 4.52 -8.77 0.39
N CYS A 158 3.64 -8.20 1.22
CA CYS A 158 3.34 -8.67 2.56
C CYS A 158 2.77 -10.09 2.54
N GLY A 159 1.84 -10.40 1.64
CA GLY A 159 1.31 -11.76 1.48
C GLY A 159 2.40 -12.79 1.12
N GLU A 160 3.34 -12.41 0.26
CA GLU A 160 4.41 -13.31 -0.19
C GLU A 160 5.59 -13.45 0.79
N LEU A 161 5.92 -12.40 1.54
CA LEU A 161 7.08 -12.40 2.43
C LEU A 161 6.71 -12.66 3.89
N LEU A 162 5.56 -12.17 4.35
CA LEU A 162 5.13 -12.24 5.75
C LEU A 162 3.95 -13.20 5.95
N GLY A 163 3.26 -13.60 4.88
CA GLY A 163 2.04 -14.42 4.98
C GLY A 163 0.83 -13.66 5.51
N ILE A 164 0.91 -12.32 5.61
CA ILE A 164 -0.19 -11.47 6.08
C ILE A 164 -0.94 -10.86 4.90
N THR A 165 -2.25 -10.66 5.06
CA THR A 165 -3.06 -9.96 4.06
C THR A 165 -3.34 -8.54 4.55
N LEU A 166 -2.72 -7.55 3.91
CA LEU A 166 -3.08 -6.14 4.15
C LEU A 166 -4.38 -5.82 3.40
N SER A 167 -5.36 -5.28 4.12
CA SER A 167 -6.58 -4.72 3.54
C SER A 167 -6.20 -3.58 2.59
N LYS A 168 -7.04 -3.32 1.58
CA LYS A 168 -6.91 -2.15 0.69
C LYS A 168 -8.16 -1.27 0.71
N GLU A 169 -9.03 -1.51 1.69
CA GLU A 169 -10.36 -0.93 1.70
C GLU A 169 -10.33 0.54 2.11
N LEU A 170 -9.40 0.91 3.01
CA LEU A 170 -9.29 2.26 3.56
C LEU A 170 -8.26 3.15 2.84
N GLN A 171 -7.54 2.61 1.85
CA GLN A 171 -6.55 3.33 1.03
C GLN A 171 -7.11 4.62 0.39
N CYS A 172 -8.41 4.66 0.11
CA CYS A 172 -9.08 5.84 -0.45
C CYS A 172 -10.18 6.38 0.47
N SER A 173 -10.08 6.15 1.77
CA SER A 173 -10.99 6.76 2.74
C SER A 173 -10.80 8.28 2.83
N ASP A 174 -11.77 8.98 3.42
CA ASP A 174 -11.61 10.41 3.69
C ASP A 174 -10.72 10.62 4.93
N TRP A 175 -9.40 10.61 4.74
CA TRP A 175 -8.41 10.82 5.79
C TRP A 175 -8.42 12.22 6.42
N SER A 176 -9.23 13.16 5.90
CA SER A 176 -9.48 14.45 6.54
C SER A 176 -10.57 14.43 7.62
N GLN A 177 -11.37 13.35 7.70
CA GLN A 177 -12.41 13.22 8.71
C GLN A 177 -11.80 13.09 10.11
N ARG A 178 -12.45 13.73 11.10
CA ARG A 178 -12.10 13.62 12.51
C ARG A 178 -13.36 13.38 13.36
N PRO A 179 -13.32 12.47 14.35
CA PRO A 179 -12.18 11.59 14.69
C PRO A 179 -11.92 10.54 13.61
N LEU A 180 -10.69 10.02 13.54
CA LEU A 180 -10.39 8.84 12.72
C LEU A 180 -11.06 7.61 13.35
N THR A 181 -11.52 6.67 12.52
CA THR A 181 -12.05 5.40 13.02
C THR A 181 -10.92 4.48 13.49
N GLU A 182 -11.23 3.54 14.40
CA GLU A 182 -10.26 2.51 14.83
C GLU A 182 -9.71 1.70 13.65
N GLU A 183 -10.55 1.44 12.64
CA GLU A 183 -10.14 0.73 11.43
C GLU A 183 -9.15 1.57 10.60
N GLN A 184 -9.36 2.88 10.47
CA GLN A 184 -8.42 3.78 9.80
C GLN A 184 -7.08 3.84 10.54
N MET A 185 -7.11 3.94 11.86
CA MET A 185 -5.90 3.93 12.68
C MET A 185 -5.13 2.62 12.55
N THR A 186 -5.83 1.49 12.62
CA THR A 186 -5.25 0.15 12.47
C THR A 186 -4.65 -0.04 11.07
N TYR A 187 -5.39 0.35 10.03
CA TYR A 187 -4.91 0.30 8.64
C TYR A 187 -3.61 1.10 8.47
N ALA A 188 -3.63 2.37 8.89
CA ALA A 188 -2.48 3.27 8.77
C ALA A 188 -1.27 2.71 9.53
N ALA A 189 -1.49 2.20 10.75
CA ALA A 189 -0.41 1.63 11.54
C ALA A 189 0.21 0.39 10.89
N MET A 190 -0.62 -0.48 10.30
CA MET A 190 -0.16 -1.69 9.63
C MET A 190 0.67 -1.41 8.37
N ASP A 191 0.34 -0.37 7.59
CA ASP A 191 1.07 -0.03 6.36
C ASP A 191 2.51 0.42 6.65
N ALA A 192 2.76 1.15 7.75
CA ALA A 192 4.12 1.48 8.20
C ALA A 192 4.80 0.30 8.95
N HIS A 193 4.07 -0.41 9.81
CA HIS A 193 4.63 -1.51 10.63
C HIS A 193 5.13 -2.67 9.76
N CYS A 194 4.39 -3.03 8.71
CA CYS A 194 4.75 -4.15 7.85
C CYS A 194 6.12 -3.98 7.17
N LEU A 195 6.60 -2.73 7.02
CA LEU A 195 7.91 -2.41 6.47
C LEU A 195 9.03 -2.97 7.36
N LEU A 196 8.89 -2.87 8.69
CA LEU A 196 9.82 -3.46 9.65
C LEU A 196 9.86 -4.99 9.51
N GLY A 197 8.68 -5.63 9.39
CA GLY A 197 8.58 -7.07 9.16
C GLY A 197 9.26 -7.52 7.87
N ILE A 198 9.04 -6.80 6.76
CA ILE A 198 9.71 -7.08 5.48
C ILE A 198 11.24 -6.94 5.63
N PHE A 199 11.68 -5.89 6.33
CA PHE A 199 13.10 -5.67 6.57
C PHE A 199 13.72 -6.78 7.42
N LYS A 200 13.04 -7.31 8.43
CA LYS A 200 13.51 -8.48 9.22
C LYS A 200 13.74 -9.71 8.34
N VAL A 201 12.84 -10.00 7.39
CA VAL A 201 13.04 -11.08 6.40
C VAL A 201 14.26 -10.82 5.53
N PHE A 202 14.45 -9.57 5.11
CA PHE A 202 15.61 -9.16 4.32
C PHE A 202 16.91 -9.29 5.09
N GLN A 203 16.97 -8.77 6.31
CA GLN A 203 18.10 -8.88 7.23
C GLN A 203 18.50 -10.33 7.48
N ALA A 204 17.54 -11.22 7.78
CA ALA A 204 17.81 -12.64 7.96
C ALA A 204 18.37 -13.31 6.69
N THR A 205 17.94 -12.85 5.52
CA THR A 205 18.46 -13.35 4.23
C THR A 205 19.90 -12.88 4.00
N VAL A 206 20.18 -11.59 4.21
CA VAL A 206 21.53 -11.01 4.05
C VAL A 206 22.52 -11.57 5.06
N ALA A 207 22.10 -11.82 6.31
CA ALA A 207 22.94 -12.44 7.33
C ALA A 207 23.41 -13.84 6.90
N LYS A 208 22.49 -14.68 6.39
CA LYS A 208 22.82 -16.01 5.84
C LYS A 208 23.80 -15.95 4.68
N GLU A 209 23.73 -14.90 3.84
CA GLU A 209 24.72 -14.69 2.78
C GLU A 209 26.11 -14.36 3.33
N GLY A 210 26.20 -13.48 4.33
CA GLY A 210 27.45 -13.13 4.98
C GLY A 210 28.14 -14.34 5.62
N GLU A 211 27.35 -15.20 6.27
CA GLU A 211 27.83 -16.47 6.83
C GLU A 211 28.25 -17.48 5.76
N LEU A 212 27.51 -17.59 4.65
CA LEU A 212 27.85 -18.48 3.54
C LEU A 212 29.16 -18.06 2.87
N VAL A 213 29.37 -16.77 2.64
CA VAL A 213 30.62 -16.24 2.06
C VAL A 213 31.81 -16.46 3.01
N ASN A 214 31.63 -16.24 4.32
CA ASN A 214 32.66 -16.52 5.31
C ASN A 214 32.96 -18.03 5.45
N LYS A 215 31.94 -18.90 5.36
CA LYS A 215 32.12 -20.36 5.29
C LYS A 215 32.80 -20.78 3.99
N THR A 216 32.52 -20.14 2.85
CA THR A 216 33.15 -20.48 1.57
C THR A 216 34.65 -20.16 1.58
N ASN A 217 35.08 -19.10 2.28
CA ASN A 217 36.50 -18.82 2.50
C ASN A 217 37.18 -19.81 3.46
N ILE A 218 36.44 -20.43 4.39
CA ILE A 218 36.96 -21.49 5.28
C ILE A 218 36.92 -22.87 4.59
N LEU A 219 36.00 -23.09 3.66
CA LEU A 219 35.73 -24.37 2.99
C LEU A 219 36.46 -24.55 1.65
N SER A 220 37.44 -23.70 1.33
CA SER A 220 38.49 -24.08 0.36
C SER A 220 39.34 -25.27 0.86
N ILE A 221 39.08 -25.76 2.08
CA ILE A 221 39.54 -27.04 2.60
C ILE A 221 38.30 -27.94 2.83
N ARG A 222 38.18 -28.96 1.96
CA ARG A 222 37.26 -30.13 2.00
C ARG A 222 35.85 -29.94 1.44
N SER A 223 35.69 -30.56 0.27
CA SER A 223 34.43 -30.91 -0.41
C SER A 223 33.49 -31.78 0.43
N ALA A 224 32.18 -31.54 0.31
CA ALA A 224 31.19 -32.49 -0.26
C ALA A 224 29.74 -32.06 0.08
N ASN A 225 28.85 -32.19 -0.90
CA ASN A 225 27.42 -31.91 -0.88
C ASN A 225 26.64 -32.71 0.17
N LEU A 226 25.66 -32.10 0.88
CA LEU A 226 24.46 -32.79 1.41
C LEU A 226 23.24 -31.85 1.57
N GLY A 227 22.04 -32.39 1.32
CA GLY A 227 20.76 -31.70 1.15
C GLY A 227 19.83 -31.64 2.39
N LEU A 228 18.73 -30.91 2.23
CA LEU A 228 17.88 -30.29 3.26
C LEU A 228 16.93 -31.24 4.04
N LYS A 229 17.31 -32.48 4.33
CA LYS A 229 16.46 -33.45 5.08
C LYS A 229 17.04 -33.94 6.42
N GLU A 230 18.22 -33.48 6.81
CA GLU A 230 18.88 -33.92 8.06
C GLU A 230 18.83 -32.90 9.23
N LEU A 231 18.20 -31.73 9.07
CA LEU A 231 18.26 -30.64 10.06
C LEU A 231 17.24 -30.74 11.21
N PHE A 232 16.46 -31.83 11.30
CA PHE A 232 15.56 -32.10 12.42
C PHE A 232 15.90 -33.42 13.11
N ARG A 233 17.05 -33.45 13.80
CA ARG A 233 17.30 -34.42 14.86
C ARG A 233 17.82 -33.67 16.08
N LYS A 234 16.96 -33.51 17.08
CA LYS A 234 17.29 -32.91 18.39
C LYS A 234 18.41 -33.71 19.05
N HIS A 235 19.31 -33.02 19.75
CA HIS A 235 19.83 -33.46 21.04
C HIS A 235 20.30 -32.26 21.87
N ASP A 236 19.80 -32.20 23.10
CA ASP A 236 20.39 -31.50 24.25
C ASP A 236 21.80 -32.03 24.52
N THR A 237 22.70 -31.17 25.01
CA THR A 237 23.34 -31.26 26.35
C THR A 237 24.52 -30.28 26.47
N SER A 238 24.92 -30.06 27.71
CA SER A 238 25.74 -28.99 28.28
C SER A 238 27.21 -28.96 27.88
N ASP A 239 27.81 -27.82 28.25
CA ASP A 239 29.09 -27.65 28.96
C ASP A 239 30.23 -26.84 28.33
N LYS A 240 30.80 -26.08 29.27
CA LYS A 240 31.88 -25.10 29.26
C LYS A 240 33.19 -25.62 28.64
N VAL A 241 34.00 -24.70 28.11
CA VAL A 241 35.32 -24.27 28.65
C VAL A 241 36.23 -23.71 27.54
N HIS A 242 36.78 -22.52 27.86
CA HIS A 242 37.94 -21.75 27.40
C HIS A 242 39.02 -22.34 26.44
N SER A 243 39.50 -21.50 25.52
CA SER A 243 40.86 -20.87 25.51
C SER A 243 40.93 -19.86 24.32
N THR A 244 41.25 -18.55 24.44
CA THR A 244 42.51 -17.80 24.68
C THR A 244 43.68 -18.03 23.72
N GLN A 245 43.94 -17.06 22.82
CA GLN A 245 45.17 -16.22 22.62
C GLN A 245 45.15 -15.55 21.22
N PHE A 246 45.05 -14.21 21.10
CA PHE A 246 46.12 -13.16 20.98
C PHE A 246 46.96 -13.29 19.68
N CYS A 247 47.33 -12.28 18.88
CA CYS A 247 47.43 -10.80 18.88
C CYS A 247 47.37 -10.35 17.38
N GLU A 248 47.04 -9.11 16.99
CA GLU A 248 47.95 -7.95 17.05
C GLU A 248 47.19 -6.62 17.11
N ALA A 249 47.60 -5.81 18.09
CA ALA A 249 47.24 -4.41 18.27
C ALA A 249 48.20 -3.54 17.45
N LEU A 250 47.73 -3.01 16.33
CA LEU A 250 48.40 -1.90 15.64
C LEU A 250 47.38 -0.96 14.97
N ALA A 251 46.47 -0.39 15.76
CA ALA A 251 45.76 0.84 15.41
C ALA A 251 45.13 1.56 16.63
N ILE A 252 45.61 1.30 17.86
CA ILE A 252 45.15 1.93 19.12
C ILE A 252 45.97 3.21 19.43
N VAL A 253 46.28 4.04 18.43
CA VAL A 253 47.00 5.33 18.68
C VAL A 253 46.47 6.50 17.83
N GLN A 254 45.18 6.59 17.52
CA GLN A 254 44.63 7.79 16.83
C GLN A 254 43.31 8.34 17.41
N ALA A 255 43.03 8.15 18.70
CA ALA A 255 41.88 8.81 19.34
C ALA A 255 42.09 9.25 20.79
N THR A 256 43.33 9.59 21.17
CA THR A 256 43.62 10.22 22.47
C THR A 256 44.46 11.47 22.25
N SER A 257 43.82 12.56 21.85
CA SER A 257 44.28 13.91 22.20
C SER A 257 43.22 14.98 21.94
N CYS A 258 43.06 15.83 22.96
CA CYS A 258 42.30 17.07 23.07
C CYS A 258 40.80 16.96 23.30
N SER A 259 40.19 17.59 24.30
CA SER A 259 40.64 18.25 25.53
C SER A 259 39.35 18.72 26.21
N ASP A 260 39.13 18.37 27.46
CA ASP A 260 38.20 19.07 28.32
C ASP A 260 38.49 20.59 28.31
N VAL A 261 37.45 21.41 28.11
CA VAL A 261 37.44 22.81 28.54
C VAL A 261 36.09 23.09 29.18
N VAL A 262 36.04 22.93 30.50
CA VAL A 262 35.15 23.69 31.38
C VAL A 262 35.56 25.16 31.29
N ARG A 263 34.66 26.05 30.87
CA ARG A 263 34.82 27.48 31.10
C ARG A 263 33.56 28.10 31.69
N VAL A 264 33.80 28.66 32.88
CA VAL A 264 32.97 29.51 33.71
C VAL A 264 32.41 30.70 32.91
N ILE A 265 31.18 31.08 33.28
CA ILE A 265 30.40 32.21 32.79
C ILE A 265 31.17 33.54 32.89
N SER A 266 31.15 34.33 31.81
CA SER A 266 31.18 35.81 31.85
C SER A 266 30.69 36.40 30.51
N SER A 267 29.51 37.02 30.58
CA SER A 267 28.97 38.16 29.81
C SER A 267 29.32 38.43 28.33
N ALA A 268 28.24 38.71 27.58
CA ALA A 268 28.09 39.58 26.40
C ALA A 268 28.22 38.96 24.99
N GLY A 269 27.06 38.55 24.45
CA GLY A 269 26.57 39.00 23.13
C GLY A 269 27.30 38.57 21.87
N ALA A 270 27.05 37.34 21.40
CA ALA A 270 26.93 37.02 19.97
C ALA A 270 26.28 35.64 19.80
N VAL A 271 25.18 35.59 19.04
CA VAL A 271 24.33 34.41 18.83
C VAL A 271 25.09 33.37 18.01
N ILE A 272 25.51 32.27 18.67
CA ILE A 272 25.94 31.05 18.00
C ILE A 272 24.69 30.20 17.77
N GLN A 273 24.37 29.97 16.50
CA GLN A 273 23.31 29.09 16.06
C GLN A 273 23.68 27.66 16.49
N LYS A 274 23.16 27.21 17.65
CA LYS A 274 23.31 25.84 18.12
C LYS A 274 22.59 24.91 17.15
N SER A 275 23.34 24.15 16.35
CA SER A 275 22.82 22.94 15.71
C SER A 275 22.49 21.94 16.82
N SER A 276 21.22 21.80 17.19
CA SER A 276 20.77 20.76 18.10
C SER A 276 20.76 19.42 17.37
N CYS A 277 21.92 18.85 17.09
CA CYS A 277 21.95 17.44 16.74
C CYS A 277 21.47 16.69 17.99
N ARG A 278 20.23 16.17 17.97
CA ARG A 278 19.79 15.25 19.01
C ARG A 278 20.79 14.09 19.07
N ASP A 279 21.15 13.67 20.28
CA ASP A 279 21.97 12.47 20.47
C ASP A 279 21.16 11.25 20.02
N THR A 280 21.27 10.88 18.74
CA THR A 280 20.67 9.68 18.18
C THR A 280 21.53 8.47 18.46
N LYS A 281 20.90 7.33 18.75
CA LYS A 281 21.59 6.06 18.90
C LYS A 281 22.17 5.64 17.53
N PRO A 282 23.48 5.41 17.40
CA PRO A 282 24.07 5.02 16.13
C PRO A 282 23.58 3.63 15.68
N MET A 283 23.51 3.44 14.37
CA MET A 283 23.25 2.12 13.77
C MET A 283 24.33 1.11 14.20
N ASP A 284 23.94 -0.15 14.37
CA ASP A 284 24.91 -1.24 14.54
C ASP A 284 25.68 -1.50 13.23
N GLU A 285 26.81 -2.21 13.35
CA GLU A 285 27.70 -2.50 12.21
C GLU A 285 26.99 -3.28 11.09
N PHE A 286 26.06 -4.16 11.44
CA PHE A 286 25.34 -4.97 10.49
C PHE A 286 24.38 -4.12 9.64
N LEU A 287 23.63 -3.23 10.28
CA LEU A 287 22.73 -2.29 9.63
C LEU A 287 23.52 -1.30 8.76
N LEU A 288 24.67 -0.80 9.24
CA LEU A 288 25.58 0.02 8.44
C LEU A 288 26.06 -0.70 7.17
N LYS A 289 26.34 -2.01 7.25
CA LYS A 289 26.72 -2.82 6.09
C LYS A 289 25.57 -2.96 5.08
N ILE A 290 24.33 -3.12 5.56
CA ILE A 290 23.15 -3.08 4.70
C ILE A 290 23.03 -1.73 4.02
N VAL A 291 23.13 -0.63 4.77
CA VAL A 291 23.04 0.74 4.23
C VAL A 291 24.11 0.99 3.17
N ARG A 292 25.36 0.60 3.41
CA ARG A 292 26.45 0.76 2.43
C ARG A 292 26.21 0.00 1.12
N LYS A 293 25.53 -1.15 1.17
CA LYS A 293 25.34 -2.04 0.02
C LYS A 293 24.01 -1.83 -0.71
N HIS A 294 22.97 -1.47 0.03
CA HIS A 294 21.59 -1.44 -0.44
C HIS A 294 20.89 -0.10 -0.21
N GLY A 295 21.47 0.77 0.62
CA GLY A 295 20.92 2.09 0.90
C GLY A 295 20.87 2.96 -0.35
N ASP A 296 19.83 3.77 -0.39
CA ASP A 296 19.56 4.80 -1.39
C ASP A 296 19.28 6.12 -0.66
N ARG A 297 18.94 7.16 -1.43
CA ARG A 297 18.48 8.44 -0.93
C ARG A 297 17.34 8.97 -1.79
N ILE A 298 16.39 9.63 -1.16
CA ILE A 298 15.39 10.42 -1.87
C ILE A 298 15.86 11.87 -1.88
N LEU A 299 15.87 12.49 -3.06
CA LEU A 299 16.12 13.92 -3.25
C LEU A 299 14.99 14.51 -4.08
N LEU A 300 14.31 15.51 -3.54
CA LEU A 300 13.32 16.30 -4.28
C LEU A 300 14.02 17.39 -5.08
N LYS A 301 13.74 17.43 -6.39
CA LYS A 301 14.22 18.48 -7.29
C LYS A 301 13.20 19.61 -7.36
N GLU A 302 13.61 20.77 -7.88
CA GLU A 302 12.67 21.88 -8.14
C GLU A 302 11.48 21.44 -9.00
N SER A 303 11.69 20.54 -9.96
CA SER A 303 10.62 19.97 -10.79
C SER A 303 9.60 19.14 -10.02
N ASP A 304 9.95 18.63 -8.84
CA ASP A 304 9.05 17.88 -7.97
C ASP A 304 8.20 18.82 -7.08
N ARG A 305 8.61 20.08 -6.92
CA ARG A 305 7.92 21.09 -6.09
C ARG A 305 6.75 21.79 -6.80
N ALA A 306 6.54 21.51 -8.07
CA ALA A 306 5.44 22.06 -8.85
C ALA A 306 4.51 20.94 -9.34
N PRO A 307 3.18 21.06 -9.14
CA PRO A 307 2.23 20.12 -9.72
C PRO A 307 2.36 20.09 -11.24
N LYS A 308 2.41 18.88 -11.81
CA LYS A 308 2.54 18.71 -13.26
C LYS A 308 1.26 19.19 -13.94
N THR A 309 1.26 20.43 -14.44
CA THR A 309 0.26 20.88 -15.41
C THR A 309 0.36 19.97 -16.63
N SER A 310 -0.75 19.33 -17.01
CA SER A 310 -0.83 18.45 -18.17
C SER A 310 -0.70 19.27 -19.45
N LYS A 311 0.52 19.70 -19.79
CA LYS A 311 0.82 20.29 -21.09
C LYS A 311 0.63 19.20 -22.14
N LYS A 312 -0.54 19.23 -22.82
CA LYS A 312 -0.78 18.54 -24.10
C LYS A 312 0.47 18.77 -24.97
N LYS A 313 1.23 17.71 -25.26
CA LYS A 313 2.19 17.72 -26.37
C LYS A 313 1.39 18.02 -27.64
N ARG A 314 1.34 19.27 -28.07
CA ARG A 314 0.96 19.65 -29.43
C ARG A 314 1.95 18.94 -30.36
N LYS A 315 1.52 17.84 -30.98
CA LYS A 315 2.18 17.35 -32.19
C LYS A 315 2.04 18.47 -33.22
N LYS A 316 3.15 18.94 -33.78
CA LYS A 316 3.17 19.84 -34.95
C LYS A 316 2.30 19.20 -36.04
N GLN A 317 1.17 19.83 -36.37
CA GLN A 317 0.41 19.51 -37.58
C GLN A 317 1.05 20.27 -38.74
N LEU A 318 1.33 19.55 -39.83
CA LEU A 318 1.58 20.13 -41.15
C LEU A 318 0.27 20.74 -41.68
N PRO A 319 0.30 21.84 -42.44
CA PRO A 319 -0.91 22.49 -42.90
C PRO A 319 -1.47 21.72 -44.12
N ILE A 320 -2.73 21.27 -44.01
CA ILE A 320 -3.54 20.94 -45.18
C ILE A 320 -4.77 21.82 -45.12
N ASN A 321 -4.92 22.64 -46.16
CA ASN A 321 -6.06 23.50 -46.41
C ASN A 321 -7.36 22.70 -46.34
N GLY A 322 -8.27 23.14 -45.48
CA GLY A 322 -9.62 22.59 -45.36
C GLY A 322 -10.37 23.39 -44.31
N ILE A 323 -11.33 24.18 -44.76
CA ILE A 323 -12.23 25.04 -44.00
C ILE A 323 -12.72 24.31 -42.73
N PRO A 324 -12.55 24.86 -41.51
CA PRO A 324 -13.10 24.24 -40.32
C PRO A 324 -14.61 24.48 -40.29
N LYS A 325 -15.40 23.41 -40.46
CA LYS A 325 -16.75 23.39 -39.90
C LYS A 325 -16.61 23.32 -38.39
N GLU A 326 -17.02 24.38 -37.70
CA GLU A 326 -17.29 24.36 -36.27
C GLU A 326 -18.28 23.23 -35.99
N LYS A 327 -17.81 22.15 -35.36
CA LYS A 327 -18.67 21.22 -34.64
C LYS A 327 -18.65 21.65 -33.19
N HIS A 328 -19.78 22.23 -32.79
CA HIS A 328 -20.26 22.37 -31.43
C HIS A 328 -19.65 21.32 -30.49
N LEU A 329 -18.88 21.76 -29.51
CA LEU A 329 -18.46 20.97 -28.37
C LEU A 329 -19.62 21.02 -27.35
N GLU A 330 -20.68 20.27 -27.63
CA GLU A 330 -21.81 20.14 -26.71
C GLU A 330 -21.47 19.22 -25.54
N ASN A 331 -22.03 19.56 -24.38
CA ASN A 331 -21.85 18.93 -23.07
C ASN A 331 -21.96 17.39 -23.14
N PHE A 332 -20.83 16.70 -23.01
CA PHE A 332 -20.76 15.23 -22.82
C PHE A 332 -21.00 14.80 -21.36
N ASP A 333 -21.57 15.66 -20.53
CA ASP A 333 -21.62 15.46 -19.08
C ASP A 333 -22.88 14.72 -18.58
N GLU A 334 -23.87 14.45 -19.44
CA GLU A 334 -25.06 13.69 -19.06
C GLU A 334 -25.25 12.46 -19.95
N TRP A 335 -25.65 11.34 -19.35
CA TRP A 335 -26.01 10.12 -20.08
C TRP A 335 -27.27 10.39 -20.91
N GLN A 336 -27.12 10.45 -22.23
CA GLN A 336 -28.21 10.78 -23.17
C GLN A 336 -28.64 9.58 -24.04
N GLY A 337 -28.08 8.40 -23.80
CA GLY A 337 -28.39 7.19 -24.56
C GLY A 337 -29.55 6.38 -23.98
N THR A 338 -30.37 5.73 -24.81
CA THR A 338 -31.33 4.74 -24.30
C THR A 338 -30.62 3.46 -23.89
N ALA A 339 -30.77 3.03 -22.64
CA ALA A 339 -30.08 1.84 -22.17
C ALA A 339 -30.52 0.60 -22.96
N PRO A 340 -29.60 -0.31 -23.38
CA PRO A 340 -29.96 -1.48 -24.19
C PRO A 340 -30.93 -2.46 -23.52
N TRP A 341 -31.07 -2.37 -22.19
CA TRP A 341 -32.00 -3.17 -21.39
C TRP A 341 -33.34 -2.47 -21.14
N ASP A 342 -33.54 -1.23 -21.60
CA ASP A 342 -34.80 -0.52 -21.43
C ASP A 342 -35.93 -1.26 -22.19
N PRO A 343 -37.04 -1.63 -21.50
CA PRO A 343 -38.19 -2.28 -22.14
C PRO A 343 -38.76 -1.51 -23.32
N LEU A 344 -38.66 -0.17 -23.34
CA LEU A 344 -39.17 0.69 -24.42
C LEU A 344 -38.44 0.46 -25.76
N VAL A 345 -37.22 -0.08 -25.73
CA VAL A 345 -36.44 -0.46 -26.92
C VAL A 345 -36.34 -1.99 -27.10
N GLY A 346 -37.21 -2.75 -26.42
CA GLY A 346 -37.23 -4.22 -26.48
C GLY A 346 -36.13 -4.89 -25.65
N GLY A 347 -35.62 -4.20 -24.63
CA GLY A 347 -34.72 -4.76 -23.62
C GLY A 347 -35.44 -5.64 -22.60
N ASP A 348 -34.66 -6.37 -21.79
CA ASP A 348 -35.19 -7.31 -20.79
C ASP A 348 -35.42 -6.68 -19.40
N GLY A 349 -35.20 -5.37 -19.25
CA GLY A 349 -35.36 -4.64 -18.00
C GLY A 349 -34.19 -4.80 -17.02
N PHE A 350 -33.17 -5.62 -17.35
CA PHE A 350 -32.07 -5.92 -16.43
C PHE A 350 -30.77 -5.20 -16.82
N PRO A 351 -30.26 -4.30 -15.95
CA PRO A 351 -29.04 -3.55 -16.21
C PRO A 351 -27.81 -4.44 -16.43
N LYS A 352 -27.08 -4.20 -17.53
CA LYS A 352 -25.88 -4.96 -17.90
C LYS A 352 -24.74 -4.05 -18.33
N PHE A 353 -23.61 -4.17 -17.65
CA PHE A 353 -22.44 -3.34 -17.90
C PHE A 353 -21.25 -4.15 -18.41
N LEU A 354 -20.44 -3.57 -19.29
CA LEU A 354 -19.09 -4.03 -19.59
C LEU A 354 -18.12 -2.99 -19.02
N CYS A 355 -17.33 -3.36 -18.04
CA CYS A 355 -16.34 -2.49 -17.43
C CYS A 355 -14.97 -2.72 -18.08
N ASP A 356 -14.31 -1.67 -18.55
CA ASP A 356 -12.94 -1.78 -19.05
C ASP A 356 -11.92 -2.09 -17.93
N VAL A 357 -10.66 -2.22 -18.31
CA VAL A 357 -9.57 -2.55 -17.37
C VAL A 357 -9.36 -1.46 -16.30
N MET A 358 -9.72 -0.20 -16.58
CA MET A 358 -9.56 0.90 -15.62
C MET A 358 -10.67 0.96 -14.58
N VAL A 359 -11.83 0.36 -14.86
CA VAL A 359 -12.97 0.26 -13.94
C VAL A 359 -13.30 -1.20 -13.58
N GLU A 360 -12.34 -2.11 -13.67
CA GLU A 360 -12.51 -3.51 -13.26
C GLU A 360 -12.93 -3.63 -11.78
N GLY A 361 -12.46 -2.69 -10.94
CA GLY A 361 -12.88 -2.60 -9.53
C GLY A 361 -14.37 -2.29 -9.36
N LEU A 362 -14.92 -1.41 -10.21
CA LEU A 362 -16.35 -1.10 -10.25
C LEU A 362 -17.18 -2.31 -10.66
N ALA A 363 -16.69 -3.12 -11.60
CA ALA A 363 -17.36 -4.35 -12.01
C ALA A 363 -17.61 -5.29 -10.81
N LYS A 364 -16.66 -5.36 -9.87
CA LYS A 364 -16.80 -6.17 -8.65
C LYS A 364 -17.88 -5.61 -7.73
N HIS A 365 -17.92 -4.29 -7.55
CA HIS A 365 -18.95 -3.65 -6.72
C HIS A 365 -20.35 -3.78 -7.32
N LEU A 366 -20.48 -3.63 -8.65
CA LEU A 366 -21.74 -3.88 -9.35
C LEU A 366 -22.23 -5.31 -9.13
N ARG A 367 -21.35 -6.32 -9.20
CA ARG A 367 -21.71 -7.72 -8.91
C ARG A 367 -22.11 -7.93 -7.45
N CYS A 368 -21.43 -7.26 -6.52
CA CYS A 368 -21.78 -7.30 -5.10
C CYS A 368 -23.20 -6.79 -4.83
N VAL A 369 -23.69 -5.83 -5.61
CA VAL A 369 -25.07 -5.34 -5.52
C VAL A 369 -26.04 -6.04 -6.48
N GLY A 370 -25.65 -7.20 -7.02
CA GLY A 370 -26.50 -8.03 -7.89
C GLY A 370 -26.56 -7.62 -9.36
N ILE A 371 -25.87 -6.56 -9.75
CA ILE A 371 -25.88 -6.05 -11.13
C ILE A 371 -24.92 -6.85 -12.03
N ASP A 372 -25.37 -7.13 -13.25
CA ASP A 372 -24.62 -7.88 -14.23
C ASP A 372 -23.47 -7.03 -14.81
N ALA A 373 -22.23 -7.30 -14.39
CA ALA A 373 -21.06 -6.55 -14.84
C ALA A 373 -19.96 -7.48 -15.38
N ALA A 374 -19.70 -7.42 -16.69
CA ALA A 374 -18.61 -8.14 -17.34
C ALA A 374 -17.32 -7.31 -17.37
N VAL A 375 -16.19 -8.00 -17.56
CA VAL A 375 -14.87 -7.40 -17.81
C VAL A 375 -14.24 -8.05 -19.04
N PRO A 376 -13.27 -7.40 -19.72
CA PRO A 376 -12.50 -8.02 -20.80
C PRO A 376 -11.66 -9.20 -20.29
N SER A 377 -11.46 -10.22 -21.12
CA SER A 377 -10.61 -11.38 -20.81
C SER A 377 -9.11 -11.05 -20.88
N SER A 378 -8.73 -10.07 -21.70
CA SER A 378 -7.36 -9.56 -21.84
C SER A 378 -7.12 -8.31 -20.99
N LYS A 379 -5.90 -8.16 -20.47
CA LYS A 379 -5.44 -6.94 -19.77
C LYS A 379 -5.15 -5.76 -20.71
N LYS A 380 -5.10 -6.00 -22.02
CA LYS A 380 -4.93 -4.97 -23.06
C LYS A 380 -5.90 -5.26 -24.20
N PRO A 381 -7.21 -5.10 -23.98
CA PRO A 381 -8.20 -5.32 -25.03
C PRO A 381 -8.10 -4.21 -26.07
N GLU A 382 -8.32 -4.55 -27.34
CA GLU A 382 -8.45 -3.54 -28.38
C GLU A 382 -9.81 -2.82 -28.24
N PRO A 383 -9.91 -1.50 -28.47
CA PRO A 383 -11.16 -0.75 -28.42
C PRO A 383 -12.33 -1.40 -29.16
N ARG A 384 -12.07 -1.93 -30.35
CA ARG A 384 -13.08 -2.60 -31.19
C ARG A 384 -13.62 -3.86 -30.53
N GLU A 385 -12.77 -4.64 -29.87
CA GLU A 385 -13.19 -5.88 -29.19
C GLU A 385 -14.15 -5.56 -28.03
N LEU A 386 -13.86 -4.51 -27.25
CA LEU A 386 -14.74 -4.05 -26.18
C LEU A 386 -16.12 -3.65 -26.71
N ILE A 387 -16.15 -2.88 -27.80
CA ILE A 387 -17.41 -2.41 -28.40
C ILE A 387 -18.20 -3.57 -28.99
N THR A 388 -17.55 -4.44 -29.76
CA THR A 388 -18.20 -5.64 -30.34
C THR A 388 -18.77 -6.54 -29.25
N LYS A 389 -18.03 -6.75 -28.15
CA LYS A 389 -18.52 -7.52 -27.01
C LYS A 389 -19.73 -6.85 -26.37
N ALA A 390 -19.65 -5.54 -26.11
CA ALA A 390 -20.74 -4.79 -25.50
C ALA A 390 -22.01 -4.83 -26.38
N GLN A 391 -21.86 -4.63 -27.70
CA GLN A 391 -22.95 -4.75 -28.67
C GLN A 391 -23.58 -6.14 -28.67
N LYS A 392 -22.76 -7.19 -28.79
CA LYS A 392 -23.22 -8.59 -28.84
C LYS A 392 -23.98 -8.98 -27.58
N GLU A 393 -23.50 -8.53 -26.42
CA GLU A 393 -24.07 -8.86 -25.11
C GLU A 393 -25.10 -7.82 -24.63
N LYS A 394 -25.42 -6.80 -25.44
CA LYS A 394 -26.32 -5.68 -25.12
C LYS A 394 -25.97 -4.99 -23.79
N ARG A 395 -24.70 -4.59 -23.63
CA ARG A 395 -24.16 -3.97 -22.41
C ARG A 395 -23.82 -2.50 -22.61
N VAL A 396 -24.03 -1.66 -21.60
CA VAL A 396 -23.40 -0.33 -21.58
C VAL A 396 -21.92 -0.48 -21.24
N LEU A 397 -21.04 0.15 -22.02
CA LEU A 397 -19.60 0.14 -21.77
C LEU A 397 -19.23 1.25 -20.78
N LEU A 398 -18.73 0.87 -19.61
CA LEU A 398 -18.19 1.78 -18.61
C LEU A 398 -16.68 1.90 -18.78
N THR A 399 -16.19 3.12 -18.90
CA THR A 399 -14.76 3.39 -19.11
C THR A 399 -14.35 4.72 -18.51
N ARG A 400 -13.06 4.87 -18.22
CA ARG A 400 -12.44 6.17 -17.95
C ARG A 400 -11.55 6.66 -19.09
N ASP A 401 -11.41 5.89 -20.17
CA ASP A 401 -10.58 6.25 -21.32
C ASP A 401 -11.37 7.15 -22.25
N ALA A 402 -11.03 8.44 -22.24
CA ALA A 402 -11.64 9.41 -23.14
C ALA A 402 -11.42 9.07 -24.64
N LYS A 403 -10.47 8.18 -24.98
CA LYS A 403 -10.29 7.72 -26.36
C LYS A 403 -11.38 6.76 -26.82
N LEU A 404 -11.98 5.98 -25.91
CA LEU A 404 -13.06 5.05 -26.23
C LEU A 404 -14.35 5.76 -26.59
N LEU A 405 -14.58 6.97 -26.05
CA LEU A 405 -15.73 7.83 -26.32
C LEU A 405 -15.85 8.32 -27.77
N ARG A 406 -14.84 8.08 -28.61
CA ARG A 406 -14.87 8.45 -30.04
C ARG A 406 -15.70 7.49 -30.89
N HIS A 407 -16.19 6.40 -30.30
CA HIS A 407 -16.96 5.38 -31.00
C HIS A 407 -18.45 5.58 -30.73
N ASP A 408 -19.25 5.35 -31.76
CA ASP A 408 -20.70 5.50 -31.71
C ASP A 408 -21.34 4.25 -31.10
N TYR A 409 -21.35 4.20 -29.77
CA TYR A 409 -21.99 3.15 -28.98
C TYR A 409 -22.40 3.69 -27.61
N GLN A 410 -23.22 2.90 -26.90
CA GLN A 410 -23.67 3.13 -25.52
C GLN A 410 -22.51 3.05 -24.51
N ILE A 411 -21.67 4.09 -24.52
CA ILE A 411 -20.46 4.21 -23.69
C ILE A 411 -20.69 5.32 -22.66
N TYR A 412 -20.49 5.00 -21.40
CA TYR A 412 -20.51 5.99 -20.32
C TYR A 412 -19.11 6.19 -19.75
N LYS A 413 -18.71 7.46 -19.63
CA LYS A 413 -17.44 7.85 -19.04
C LYS A 413 -17.61 7.97 -17.53
N VAL A 414 -17.08 7.01 -16.78
CA VAL A 414 -17.06 7.08 -15.31
C VAL A 414 -16.21 8.27 -14.88
N LYS A 415 -16.80 9.15 -14.09
CA LYS A 415 -16.18 10.41 -13.65
C LYS A 415 -15.36 10.18 -12.39
N SER A 416 -15.88 9.41 -11.43
CA SER A 416 -15.23 9.20 -10.14
C SER A 416 -13.97 8.31 -10.24
N LEU A 417 -13.02 8.59 -9.34
CA LEU A 417 -11.81 7.79 -9.12
C LEU A 417 -12.01 6.69 -8.07
N LEU A 418 -12.94 6.87 -7.13
CA LEU A 418 -13.11 6.00 -5.97
C LEU A 418 -14.19 4.96 -6.22
N LYS A 419 -13.92 3.69 -5.91
CA LYS A 419 -14.81 2.59 -6.29
C LYS A 419 -16.24 2.69 -5.73
N ASN A 420 -16.40 3.19 -4.50
CA ASN A 420 -17.73 3.36 -3.90
C ASN A 420 -18.50 4.49 -4.58
N GLU A 421 -17.83 5.61 -4.85
CA GLU A 421 -18.42 6.73 -5.59
C GLU A 421 -18.71 6.37 -7.04
N GLN A 422 -17.86 5.56 -7.68
CA GLN A 422 -18.13 5.02 -9.00
C GLN A 422 -19.40 4.18 -8.99
N LEU A 423 -19.63 3.37 -7.95
CA LEU A 423 -20.88 2.61 -7.82
C LEU A 423 -22.07 3.54 -7.67
N LEU A 424 -22.01 4.51 -6.75
CA LEU A 424 -23.09 5.49 -6.54
C LEU A 424 -23.38 6.32 -7.79
N GLU A 425 -22.33 6.75 -8.50
CA GLU A 425 -22.43 7.45 -9.78
C GLU A 425 -23.23 6.62 -10.80
N ILE A 426 -22.94 5.33 -10.92
CA ILE A 426 -23.67 4.45 -11.85
C ILE A 426 -25.11 4.19 -11.38
N ILE A 427 -25.34 4.01 -10.09
CA ILE A 427 -26.68 3.85 -9.53
C ILE A 427 -27.54 5.08 -9.84
N GLU A 428 -27.02 6.28 -9.58
CA GLU A 428 -27.73 7.54 -9.83
C GLU A 428 -27.91 7.82 -11.33
N THR A 429 -26.86 7.64 -12.13
CA THR A 429 -26.89 7.93 -13.57
C THR A 429 -27.88 7.04 -14.32
N PHE A 430 -27.94 5.75 -13.97
CA PHE A 430 -28.79 4.78 -14.64
C PHE A 430 -30.07 4.46 -13.87
N GLN A 431 -30.33 5.17 -12.76
CA GLN A 431 -31.50 4.99 -11.89
C GLN A 431 -31.69 3.51 -11.50
N LEU A 432 -30.61 2.88 -11.05
CA LEU A 432 -30.61 1.46 -10.70
C LEU A 432 -31.34 1.25 -9.38
N ASN A 433 -32.32 0.34 -9.38
CA ASN A 433 -32.94 -0.11 -8.14
C ASN A 433 -32.09 -1.22 -7.51
N ILE A 434 -31.53 -0.97 -6.33
CA ILE A 434 -30.75 -1.94 -5.58
C ILE A 434 -31.60 -2.42 -4.41
N ASN A 435 -31.79 -3.73 -4.32
CA ASN A 435 -32.52 -4.36 -3.23
C ASN A 435 -31.56 -5.22 -2.42
N GLU A 436 -31.86 -5.38 -1.13
CA GLU A 436 -31.03 -6.16 -0.22
C GLU A 436 -30.97 -7.65 -0.60
N ASP A 437 -32.08 -8.22 -1.09
CA ASP A 437 -32.17 -9.61 -1.54
C ASP A 437 -31.27 -9.93 -2.76
N GLN A 438 -30.85 -8.90 -3.49
CA GLN A 438 -29.96 -9.03 -4.63
C GLN A 438 -28.48 -8.88 -4.24
N LEU A 439 -28.17 -8.49 -3.00
CA LEU A 439 -26.78 -8.39 -2.54
C LEU A 439 -26.12 -9.76 -2.58
N MET A 440 -24.86 -9.78 -3.03
CA MET A 440 -24.04 -10.98 -3.16
C MET A 440 -24.68 -12.10 -4.01
N SER A 441 -25.69 -11.80 -4.83
CA SER A 441 -26.37 -12.78 -5.70
C SER A 441 -25.54 -13.22 -6.91
N ARG A 442 -24.40 -12.56 -7.16
CA ARG A 442 -23.49 -12.85 -8.28
C ARG A 442 -22.07 -13.11 -7.83
N CYS A 443 -21.40 -13.99 -8.56
CA CYS A 443 -19.99 -14.27 -8.34
C CYS A 443 -19.14 -13.02 -8.59
N THR A 444 -18.51 -12.50 -7.54
CA THR A 444 -17.63 -11.32 -7.60
C THR A 444 -16.44 -11.52 -8.53
N LYS A 445 -16.00 -12.77 -8.75
CA LYS A 445 -14.89 -13.14 -9.64
C LYS A 445 -15.28 -13.10 -11.12
N CYS A 446 -16.34 -13.80 -11.52
CA CYS A 446 -16.66 -14.01 -12.95
C CYS A 446 -18.02 -13.47 -13.41
N ASN A 447 -18.84 -12.88 -12.52
CA ASN A 447 -20.23 -12.46 -12.77
C ASN A 447 -21.26 -13.60 -12.85
N GLY A 448 -20.84 -14.86 -12.67
CA GLY A 448 -21.71 -16.03 -12.76
C GLY A 448 -22.74 -16.15 -11.64
N ARG A 449 -23.74 -17.01 -11.86
CA ARG A 449 -24.75 -17.36 -10.84
C ARG A 449 -24.24 -18.47 -9.93
N PHE A 450 -24.81 -18.55 -8.73
CA PHE A 450 -24.56 -19.62 -7.78
C PHE A 450 -25.49 -20.81 -8.01
N ILE A 451 -25.09 -21.97 -7.51
CA ILE A 451 -25.98 -23.13 -7.32
C ILE A 451 -27.23 -22.72 -6.54
N GLN A 452 -28.36 -23.41 -6.73
CA GLN A 452 -29.64 -23.04 -6.11
C GLN A 452 -29.76 -23.47 -4.64
N LYS A 453 -28.93 -24.42 -4.20
CA LYS A 453 -28.91 -24.94 -2.83
C LYS A 453 -27.49 -24.87 -2.31
N PRO A 454 -27.29 -24.50 -1.04
CA PRO A 454 -25.97 -24.50 -0.44
C PRO A 454 -25.41 -25.93 -0.34
N LEU A 455 -24.10 -26.06 -0.46
CA LEU A 455 -23.36 -27.29 -0.23
C LEU A 455 -23.14 -27.49 1.27
N SER A 456 -23.10 -28.75 1.68
CA SER A 456 -22.58 -29.12 3.01
C SER A 456 -21.08 -28.86 3.10
N THR A 457 -20.54 -28.85 4.32
CA THR A 457 -19.10 -28.73 4.56
C THR A 457 -18.29 -29.79 3.81
N GLU A 458 -18.76 -31.05 3.79
CA GLU A 458 -18.11 -32.17 3.12
C GLU A 458 -18.12 -32.00 1.61
N GLU A 459 -19.26 -31.62 1.03
CA GLU A 459 -19.42 -31.35 -0.40
C GLU A 459 -18.55 -30.17 -0.84
N ALA A 460 -18.47 -29.12 -0.02
CA ALA A 460 -17.62 -27.97 -0.27
C ALA A 460 -16.13 -28.33 -0.23
N ILE A 461 -15.70 -29.18 0.72
CA ILE A 461 -14.32 -29.69 0.78
C ILE A 461 -13.98 -30.45 -0.50
N GLU A 462 -14.88 -31.34 -0.95
CA GLU A 462 -14.69 -32.11 -2.18
C GLU A 462 -14.57 -31.19 -3.39
N ALA A 463 -15.50 -30.25 -3.54
CA ALA A 463 -15.51 -29.26 -4.62
C ALA A 463 -14.28 -28.34 -4.59
N ALA A 464 -13.67 -28.12 -3.42
CA ALA A 464 -12.50 -27.27 -3.25
C ALA A 464 -11.17 -27.99 -3.54
N LYS A 465 -11.14 -29.33 -3.55
CA LYS A 465 -9.89 -30.11 -3.66
C LYS A 465 -9.06 -29.69 -4.88
N GLY A 466 -7.82 -29.28 -4.63
CA GLY A 466 -6.87 -28.87 -5.67
C GLY A 466 -7.15 -27.52 -6.33
N PHE A 467 -8.27 -26.86 -5.99
CA PHE A 467 -8.70 -25.60 -6.61
C PHE A 467 -8.72 -24.42 -5.64
N GLN A 468 -9.18 -24.62 -4.40
CA GLN A 468 -9.35 -23.58 -3.39
C GLN A 468 -9.05 -24.14 -2.00
N LYS A 469 -8.36 -23.37 -1.15
CA LYS A 469 -8.10 -23.78 0.25
C LYS A 469 -9.20 -23.21 1.14
N ILE A 470 -9.97 -24.08 1.80
CA ILE A 470 -10.94 -23.70 2.84
C ILE A 470 -10.20 -23.70 4.20
N PRO A 471 -10.21 -22.58 4.95
CA PRO A 471 -9.59 -22.53 6.27
C PRO A 471 -10.17 -23.54 7.27
N ASN A 472 -9.28 -24.22 8.02
CA ASN A 472 -9.69 -25.30 8.94
C ASN A 472 -10.64 -24.84 10.06
N CYS A 473 -10.58 -23.56 10.44
CA CYS A 473 -11.46 -22.98 11.45
C CYS A 473 -12.93 -22.89 11.03
N LEU A 474 -13.24 -23.10 9.75
CA LEU A 474 -14.60 -23.10 9.22
C LEU A 474 -15.29 -24.46 9.36
N PHE A 475 -14.54 -25.56 9.53
CA PHE A 475 -15.12 -26.91 9.59
C PHE A 475 -15.95 -27.19 10.83
N ASN A 476 -15.76 -26.41 11.90
CA ASN A 476 -16.50 -26.55 13.16
C ASN A 476 -17.73 -25.62 13.24
N LYS A 477 -18.02 -24.88 12.16
CA LYS A 477 -19.16 -23.98 12.07
C LYS A 477 -20.12 -24.58 11.03
N ASN A 478 -21.40 -24.73 11.37
CA ASN A 478 -22.43 -25.15 10.42
C ASN A 478 -22.69 -24.03 9.40
N LEU A 479 -21.76 -23.87 8.46
CA LEU A 479 -21.80 -22.83 7.43
C LEU A 479 -22.38 -23.38 6.14
N GLU A 480 -23.15 -22.53 5.46
CA GLU A 480 -23.60 -22.79 4.11
C GLU A 480 -22.54 -22.36 3.10
N PHE A 481 -22.28 -23.22 2.13
CA PHE A 481 -21.31 -22.96 1.06
C PHE A 481 -22.03 -22.78 -0.28
N TRP A 482 -21.66 -21.75 -1.03
CA TRP A 482 -22.23 -21.46 -2.34
C TRP A 482 -21.14 -21.54 -3.41
N GLN A 483 -21.39 -22.33 -4.46
CA GLN A 483 -20.47 -22.48 -5.58
C GLN A 483 -20.96 -21.72 -6.80
N CYS A 484 -20.06 -20.97 -7.45
CA CYS A 484 -20.35 -20.38 -8.75
C CYS A 484 -20.40 -21.45 -9.84
N MET A 485 -21.45 -21.43 -10.67
CA MET A 485 -21.64 -22.41 -11.75
C MET A 485 -20.65 -22.24 -12.91
N ASP A 486 -20.07 -21.06 -13.09
CA ASP A 486 -19.19 -20.77 -14.24
C ASP A 486 -17.71 -20.95 -13.92
N CYS A 487 -17.26 -20.45 -12.76
CA CYS A 487 -15.84 -20.49 -12.39
C CYS A 487 -15.53 -21.40 -11.19
N HIS A 488 -16.54 -22.09 -10.66
CA HIS A 488 -16.45 -23.03 -9.54
C HIS A 488 -15.88 -22.46 -8.24
N GLN A 489 -15.75 -21.13 -8.14
CA GLN A 489 -15.34 -20.43 -6.93
C GLN A 489 -16.36 -20.67 -5.82
N LEU A 490 -15.85 -21.08 -4.65
CA LEU A 490 -16.65 -21.29 -3.45
C LEU A 490 -16.66 -20.04 -2.57
N TYR A 491 -17.84 -19.77 -2.02
CA TYR A 491 -18.17 -18.69 -1.07
C TYR A 491 -18.89 -19.29 0.12
N TRP A 492 -18.86 -18.62 1.27
CA TRP A 492 -19.55 -19.05 2.49
C TRP A 492 -19.92 -17.85 3.34
N GLU A 493 -20.95 -18.01 4.16
CA GLU A 493 -21.48 -16.99 5.05
C GLU A 493 -20.60 -16.82 6.31
N GLY A 494 -19.44 -16.19 6.14
CA GLY A 494 -18.52 -15.84 7.23
C GLY A 494 -18.56 -14.36 7.59
N THR A 495 -17.69 -13.92 8.50
CA THR A 495 -17.53 -12.49 8.85
C THR A 495 -17.28 -11.61 7.62
N GLN A 496 -16.51 -12.09 6.63
CA GLN A 496 -16.27 -11.35 5.39
C GLN A 496 -17.53 -11.14 4.55
N TYR A 497 -18.46 -12.10 4.56
CA TYR A 497 -19.75 -11.96 3.88
C TYR A 497 -20.60 -10.89 4.58
N HIS A 498 -20.76 -10.99 5.90
CA HIS A 498 -21.54 -10.02 6.68
C HIS A 498 -20.97 -8.60 6.55
N ASN A 499 -19.65 -8.43 6.66
CA ASN A 499 -19.00 -7.14 6.46
C ASN A 499 -19.23 -6.59 5.05
N ALA A 500 -19.22 -7.46 4.03
CA ALA A 500 -19.49 -7.04 2.66
C ALA A 500 -20.95 -6.63 2.47
N VAL A 501 -21.91 -7.41 3.00
CA VAL A 501 -23.35 -7.07 2.96
C VAL A 501 -23.58 -5.73 3.65
N GLN A 502 -23.15 -5.58 4.90
CA GLN A 502 -23.32 -4.34 5.66
C GLN A 502 -22.71 -3.14 4.94
N LYS A 503 -21.50 -3.29 4.41
CA LYS A 503 -20.85 -2.24 3.62
C LYS A 503 -21.69 -1.78 2.44
N PHE A 504 -22.33 -2.69 1.70
CA PHE A 504 -23.14 -2.31 0.54
C PHE A 504 -24.54 -1.83 0.92
N VAL A 505 -25.11 -2.30 2.04
CA VAL A 505 -26.29 -1.70 2.68
C VAL A 505 -26.01 -0.23 3.01
N ASP A 506 -24.91 0.06 3.70
CA ASP A 506 -24.53 1.42 4.10
C ASP A 506 -24.24 2.32 2.89
N ILE A 507 -23.47 1.81 1.92
CA ILE A 507 -23.13 2.58 0.70
C ILE A 507 -24.40 2.90 -0.09
N CYS A 508 -25.25 1.90 -0.33
CA CYS A 508 -26.45 2.08 -1.15
C CYS A 508 -27.61 2.70 -0.36
N LYS A 509 -27.44 2.93 0.94
CA LYS A 509 -28.47 3.46 1.86
C LYS A 509 -29.77 2.65 1.78
N LEU A 510 -29.63 1.33 1.76
CA LEU A 510 -30.78 0.44 1.82
C LEU A 510 -31.36 0.55 3.23
N SER A 511 -32.62 0.95 3.34
CA SER A 511 -33.37 0.96 4.59
C SER A 511 -34.17 -0.33 4.71
N ASP A 512 -34.15 -0.95 5.90
CA ASP A 512 -34.92 -2.15 6.25
C ASP A 512 -36.42 -2.04 5.94
#